data_AF-A0A7J4QP96-F1
#
_entry.id   AF-A0A7J4QP96-F1
#
_cell.length_a   1.000
_cell.length_b   1.000
_cell.length_c   1.000
_cell.angle_alpha   90.00
_cell.angle_beta   90.00
_cell.angle_gamma   90.00
#
_symmetry.space_group_name_H-M   'P 1'
#
loop_
_entity.id
_entity.type
_entity.pdbx_description
1 polymer ?
#
loop_
_entity_poly.entity_id
_entity_poly.type
_entity_poly.pdbx_seq_one_letter_code
_entity_poly.pdbx_strand_id
1 'polypeptide(L)'
;MAKTWEDVAWEDNEPLKEWSVEYLVSINGDQHHHLSVLWGEDHQAVQRNLLAELKRTYSGSERIDVTVLRMEEVTLDVDAQFFEGCFTP
;
A
#
# COMPACT_ATOMS: atom_id res chain seq x y z
N MET A 1 0.67 -43.09 18.62
CA MET A 1 -0.23 -42.07 19.21
C MET A 1 -0.62 -41.12 18.09
N ALA A 2 -1.90 -41.08 17.74
CA ALA A 2 -2.39 -40.27 16.63
C ALA A 2 -2.50 -38.81 17.07
N LYS A 3 -1.99 -37.87 16.27
CA LYS A 3 -2.14 -36.43 16.50
C LYS A 3 -3.64 -36.10 16.43
N THR A 4 -4.18 -35.51 17.50
CA THR A 4 -5.56 -35.01 17.52
C THR A 4 -5.63 -33.72 16.71
N TRP A 5 -6.80 -33.47 16.12
CA TRP A 5 -7.17 -32.28 15.37
C TRP A 5 -7.11 -30.97 16.20
N GLU A 6 -6.78 -31.08 17.49
CA GLU A 6 -6.62 -29.99 18.46
C GLU A 6 -5.23 -29.33 18.41
N ASP A 7 -4.25 -29.91 17.70
CA ASP A 7 -2.90 -29.35 17.53
C ASP A 7 -2.75 -28.46 16.27
N VAL A 8 -3.85 -28.13 15.58
CA VAL A 8 -3.81 -27.21 14.43
C VAL A 8 -3.81 -25.78 14.95
N ALA A 9 -2.62 -25.25 15.24
CA ALA A 9 -2.41 -23.81 15.33
C ALA A 9 -2.72 -23.23 13.95
N TRP A 10 -3.90 -22.64 13.79
CA TRP A 10 -4.20 -21.80 12.65
C TRP A 10 -3.15 -20.69 12.64
N GLU A 11 -2.32 -20.63 11.59
CA GLU A 11 -1.41 -19.50 11.42
C GLU A 11 -2.25 -18.23 11.44
N ASP A 12 -2.04 -17.40 12.46
CA ASP A 12 -2.59 -16.06 12.57
C ASP A 12 -2.04 -15.26 11.38
N ASN A 13 -2.72 -15.33 10.24
CA ASN A 13 -2.46 -14.41 9.15
C ASN A 13 -2.88 -13.03 9.64
N GLU A 14 -1.94 -12.10 9.69
CA GLU A 14 -2.25 -10.71 9.97
C GLU A 14 -3.36 -10.23 9.02
N PRO A 15 -4.34 -9.45 9.53
CA PRO A 15 -5.44 -8.99 8.70
C PRO A 15 -4.92 -8.14 7.54
N LEU A 16 -5.51 -8.31 6.36
CA LEU A 16 -5.22 -7.47 5.20
C LEU A 16 -5.60 -6.03 5.51
N LYS A 17 -4.62 -5.13 5.49
CA LYS A 17 -4.80 -3.70 5.75
C LYS A 17 -4.73 -2.90 4.45
N GLU A 18 -5.34 -1.73 4.43
CA GLU A 18 -5.23 -0.76 3.34
C GLU A 18 -4.10 0.23 3.64
N TRP A 19 -3.33 0.62 2.63
CA TRP A 19 -2.15 1.47 2.76
C TRP A 19 -2.16 2.57 1.72
N SER A 20 -1.89 3.81 2.16
CA SER A 20 -1.58 4.93 1.26
C SER A 20 -0.08 4.98 1.02
N VAL A 21 0.32 4.98 -0.25
CA VAL A 21 1.73 5.02 -0.66
C VAL A 21 1.96 6.18 -1.61
N GLU A 22 2.69 7.18 -1.14
CA GLU A 22 3.09 8.36 -1.91
C GLU A 22 4.55 8.20 -2.32
N TYR A 23 4.84 8.35 -3.60
CA TYR A 23 6.19 8.13 -4.13
C TYR A 23 6.47 8.96 -5.38
N LEU A 24 7.76 9.23 -5.59
CA LEU A 24 8.31 9.90 -6.76
C LEU A 24 9.03 8.89 -7.62
N VAL A 25 8.81 8.96 -8.94
CA VAL A 25 9.57 8.22 -9.93
C VAL A 25 10.34 9.19 -10.80
N SER A 26 11.66 9.05 -10.84
CA SER A 26 12.54 9.82 -11.71
C SER A 26 12.98 8.97 -12.89
N ILE A 27 12.74 9.45 -14.11
CA ILE A 27 13.17 8.81 -15.35
C ILE A 27 13.73 9.86 -16.31
N ASN A 28 14.99 9.70 -16.72
CA ASN A 28 15.65 10.60 -17.68
C ASN A 28 15.61 12.11 -17.29
N GLY A 29 15.55 12.41 -15.99
CA GLY A 29 15.48 13.77 -15.46
C GLY A 29 14.06 14.30 -15.24
N ASP A 30 13.03 13.60 -15.75
CA ASP A 30 11.64 13.90 -15.48
C ASP A 30 11.19 13.22 -14.19
N GLN A 31 10.37 13.93 -13.40
CA GLN A 31 9.89 13.46 -12.11
C GLN A 31 8.37 13.34 -12.12
N HIS A 32 7.88 12.16 -11.78
CA HIS A 32 6.46 11.85 -11.70
C HIS A 32 6.07 11.61 -10.25
N HIS A 33 4.98 12.24 -9.82
CA HIS A 33 4.46 12.11 -8.47
C HIS A 33 3.23 11.22 -8.45
N HIS A 34 3.25 10.20 -7.59
CA HIS A 34 2.21 9.18 -7.51
C HIS A 34 1.69 9.03 -6.09
N LEU A 35 0.40 8.72 -6.02
CA LEU A 35 -0.27 8.23 -4.83
C LEU A 35 -1.03 6.96 -5.21
N SER A 36 -0.65 5.82 -4.62
CA SER A 36 -1.34 4.53 -4.76
C SER A 36 -2.01 4.15 -3.46
N VAL A 37 -3.15 3.44 -3.56
CA VAL A 37 -3.74 2.68 -2.45
C VAL A 37 -3.43 1.21 -2.69
N LEU A 38 -2.77 0.56 -1.73
CA LEU A 38 -2.33 -0.84 -1.81
C LEU A 38 -2.87 -1.62 -0.62
N TRP A 39 -3.08 -2.92 -0.80
CA TRP A 39 -3.45 -3.83 0.29
C TRP A 39 -2.27 -4.71 0.68
N GLY A 40 -2.08 -4.94 1.97
CA GLY A 40 -1.01 -5.79 2.48
C GLY A 40 -1.11 -5.97 3.99
N GLU A 41 -0.61 -7.11 4.47
CA GLU A 41 -0.61 -7.48 5.88
C GLU A 41 0.39 -6.62 6.68
N ASP A 42 1.53 -6.30 6.05
CA ASP A 42 2.64 -5.53 6.61
C ASP A 42 3.32 -4.63 5.55
N HIS A 43 4.28 -3.81 5.99
CA HIS A 43 5.09 -2.97 5.09
C HIS A 43 5.78 -3.78 3.97
N GLN A 44 6.23 -5.00 4.23
CA GLN A 44 6.94 -5.80 3.22
C GLN A 44 5.99 -6.27 2.11
N ALA A 45 4.77 -6.69 2.46
CA ALA A 45 3.72 -7.04 1.52
C ALA A 45 3.38 -5.84 0.63
N VAL A 46 3.22 -4.66 1.23
CA VAL A 46 2.95 -3.42 0.50
C VAL A 46 4.12 -3.04 -0.42
N GLN A 47 5.36 -3.19 0.02
CA GLN A 47 6.54 -2.97 -0.83
C GLN A 47 6.61 -3.92 -2.03
N ARG A 48 6.28 -5.20 -1.85
CA ARG A 48 6.19 -6.17 -2.97
C ARG A 48 5.11 -5.77 -3.96
N ASN A 49 3.96 -5.31 -3.46
CA ASN A 49 2.85 -4.86 -4.29
C ASN A 49 3.20 -3.57 -5.05
N LEU A 50 3.85 -2.61 -4.39
CA LEU A 50 4.39 -1.41 -5.04
C LEU A 50 5.38 -1.76 -6.15
N LEU A 51 6.29 -2.70 -5.91
CA LEU A 51 7.25 -3.15 -6.93
C LEU A 51 6.54 -3.78 -8.13
N ALA A 52 5.47 -4.55 -7.91
CA ALA A 52 4.66 -5.12 -8.99
C ALA A 52 3.95 -4.02 -9.80
N GLU A 53 3.40 -2.99 -9.14
CA GLU A 53 2.83 -1.82 -9.82
C GLU A 53 3.88 -1.08 -10.66
N LEU A 54 5.03 -0.77 -10.08
CA LEU A 54 6.13 -0.07 -10.77
C LEU A 54 6.57 -0.83 -12.02
N LYS A 55 6.73 -2.16 -11.92
CA LYS A 55 7.07 -3.01 -13.06
C LYS A 55 6.02 -3.01 -14.16
N ARG A 56 4.74 -2.92 -13.80
CA ARG A 56 3.62 -2.85 -14.76
C ARG A 56 3.59 -1.48 -15.44
N THR A 57 3.63 -0.41 -14.65
CA THR A 57 3.47 0.98 -15.11
C THR A 57 4.65 1.45 -15.95
N TYR A 58 5.88 1.11 -15.54
CA TYR A 58 7.11 1.49 -16.22
C TYR A 58 7.71 0.33 -17.01
N SER A 59 6.86 -0.58 -17.50
CA SER A 59 7.30 -1.67 -18.36
C SER A 59 7.88 -1.11 -19.66
N GLY A 60 9.17 -1.36 -19.91
CA GLY A 60 9.88 -0.85 -21.10
C GLY A 60 10.54 0.53 -20.92
N SER A 61 10.40 1.15 -19.76
CA SER A 61 11.21 2.29 -19.36
C SER A 61 12.68 1.89 -19.15
N GLU A 62 13.60 2.84 -19.29
CA GLU A 62 14.97 2.69 -18.82
C GLU A 62 15.01 2.57 -17.28
N ARG A 63 16.21 2.58 -16.69
CA ARG A 63 16.37 2.60 -15.24
C ARG A 63 15.58 3.78 -14.65
N ILE A 64 14.67 3.45 -13.73
CA ILE A 64 13.96 4.43 -12.92
C ILE A 64 14.57 4.47 -11.52
N ASP A 65 14.61 5.65 -10.91
CA ASP A 65 14.88 5.80 -9.48
C ASP A 65 13.58 6.15 -8.77
N VAL A 66 13.29 5.44 -7.68
CA VAL A 66 12.02 5.58 -6.94
C VAL A 66 12.31 6.02 -5.52
N THR A 67 11.65 7.09 -5.09
CA THR A 67 11.71 7.59 -3.71
C THR A 67 10.32 7.48 -3.09
N VAL A 68 10.17 6.65 -2.06
CA VAL A 68 8.93 6.59 -1.27
C VAL A 68 8.92 7.76 -0.29
N LEU A 69 7.90 8.60 -0.38
CA LEU A 69 7.69 9.74 0.51
C LEU A 69 6.87 9.33 1.75
N ARG A 70 5.82 8.52 1.54
CA ARG A 70 4.93 8.05 2.59
C ARG A 70 4.45 6.63 2.30
N MET A 71 4.36 5.81 3.35
CA MET A 71 3.80 4.46 3.30
C MET A 71 3.15 4.17 4.64
N GLU A 72 1.85 4.46 4.71
CA GLU A 72 1.08 4.48 5.96
C GLU A 72 -0.21 3.68 5.80
N GLU A 73 -0.55 2.91 6.83
CA GLU A 73 -1.84 2.22 6.94
C GLU A 73 -2.95 3.26 6.99
N VAL A 74 -3.99 3.08 6.17
CA VAL A 74 -5.18 3.92 6.18
C VAL A 74 -6.02 3.52 7.38
N THR A 75 -6.06 4.39 8.39
CA THR A 75 -6.97 4.24 9.51
C THR A 75 -8.27 5.00 9.23
N LEU A 76 -9.41 4.36 9.50
CA LEU A 76 -10.73 5.00 9.44
C LEU A 76 -10.96 5.81 10.72
N ASP A 77 -10.07 6.75 11.03
CA ASP A 77 -10.36 7.80 12.02
C ASP A 77 -10.85 9.03 11.24
N VAL A 78 -12.09 8.93 10.78
CA VAL A 78 -12.72 10.01 10.00
C VAL A 78 -13.35 10.96 10.99
N ASP A 79 -12.77 12.15 11.11
CA ASP A 79 -13.38 13.25 11.86
C ASP A 79 -14.60 13.72 11.06
N ALA A 80 -15.76 13.09 11.31
CA ALA A 80 -17.00 13.30 10.55
C ALA A 80 -17.43 14.79 10.51
N GLN A 81 -16.91 15.60 11.44
CA GLN A 81 -17.12 17.04 11.52
C GLN A 81 -16.40 17.84 10.43
N PHE A 82 -15.37 17.31 9.77
CA PHE A 82 -14.57 18.10 8.83
C PHE A 82 -15.33 18.46 7.53
N PHE A 83 -16.41 17.72 7.21
CA PHE A 83 -17.21 17.93 5.99
C PHE A 83 -18.59 18.53 6.24
N GLU A 84 -18.99 18.78 7.49
CA GLU A 84 -20.24 19.49 7.79
C GLU A 84 -20.12 20.96 7.35
N GLY A 85 -20.93 21.37 6.37
CA GLY A 85 -21.00 22.75 5.88
C GLY A 85 -20.14 23.06 4.65
N CYS A 86 -19.33 22.13 4.14
CA CYS A 86 -18.57 22.31 2.89
C CYS A 86 -19.40 22.05 1.62
N PHE A 87 -20.64 21.57 1.76
CA PHE A 87 -21.59 21.40 0.66
C PHE A 87 -22.84 22.24 0.89
N THR A 88 -22.99 23.31 0.12
CA THR A 88 -24.29 23.89 -0.20
C THR A 88 -24.76 23.31 -1.55
N PRO A 89 -25.99 22.78 -1.66
CA PRO A 89 -26.49 22.08 -2.84
C PRO A 89 -26.55 22.94 -4.11
#